data_AF-A0A7V2IQP7-F1
#
_entry.id   AF-A0A7V2IQP7-F1
#
_cell.length_a   1.000
_cell.length_b   1.000
_cell.length_c   1.000
_cell.angle_alpha   90.00
_cell.angle_beta   90.00
_cell.angle_gamma   90.00
#
_symmetry.space_group_name_H-M   'P 1'
#
loop_
_entity.id
_entity.type
_entity.pdbx_description
1 polymer ?
#
loop_
_entity_poly.entity_id
_entity_poly.type
_entity_poly.pdbx_seq_one_letter_code
_entity_poly.pdbx_strand_id
1 'polypeptide(L)'
;AHAAGKATGTVTSVPFCHATPAATVAHVPSRGEYHTIAEQMIYQSNLTVLFGGGHPEYDNNGCYRGVKDGADEFIPFTVLQALRDETTGRGWTFIEHFQQFQELASGSPASEIRVFGLAPCHSTLQYGREGKGMGNLNPNMPDLALLTTAALNVLGQDADGFYLMVEGGAVDWANHGRNLERMIEEFVDFNRAVQAVFDWLEAHDQLDETLIIVTSDHECGQIWGPNAGPDSETPFDLPRNRGKGKLPDAKHFSDGHTNVLVPLYAKGPGSEQFEAIVDGTDPRAAEAWGFCGRYVDNTDVFAVMKQVITAGQ
;
A
#
# COMPACT_ATOMS: atom_id res chain seq x y z
N ALA A 1 10.54 12.81 -8.31
CA ALA A 1 9.23 13.11 -8.92
C ALA A 1 8.90 14.59 -8.80
N HIS A 2 8.61 15.12 -7.61
CA HIS A 2 8.26 16.55 -7.44
C HIS A 2 9.27 17.55 -8.04
N ALA A 3 10.58 17.34 -7.83
CA ALA A 3 11.63 18.18 -8.45
C ALA A 3 11.65 18.13 -9.99
N ALA A 4 10.94 17.16 -10.58
CA ALA A 4 10.73 17.01 -12.01
C ALA A 4 9.34 17.48 -12.47
N GLY A 5 8.66 18.33 -11.68
CA GLY A 5 7.33 18.88 -12.00
C GLY A 5 6.17 17.97 -11.59
N LYS A 6 6.38 16.66 -11.57
CA LYS A 6 5.33 15.65 -11.35
C LYS A 6 4.62 15.74 -9.99
N ALA A 7 3.31 15.54 -9.99
CA ALA A 7 2.52 15.27 -8.78
C ALA A 7 3.02 14.02 -8.05
N THR A 8 2.82 13.97 -6.73
CA THR A 8 3.28 12.83 -5.90
C THR A 8 2.21 12.37 -4.93
N GLY A 9 2.09 11.05 -4.73
CA GLY A 9 1.11 10.51 -3.80
C GLY A 9 1.58 9.26 -3.08
N THR A 10 0.99 9.03 -1.91
CA THR A 10 1.11 7.77 -1.16
C THR A 10 -0.27 7.35 -0.64
N VAL A 11 -0.58 6.07 -0.78
CA VAL A 11 -1.84 5.44 -0.39
C VAL A 11 -1.53 4.16 0.37
N THR A 12 -2.20 3.91 1.49
CA THR A 12 -1.99 2.68 2.27
C THR A 12 -3.29 2.16 2.90
N SER A 13 -3.36 0.85 3.16
CA SER A 13 -4.43 0.24 3.96
C SER A 13 -4.20 0.28 5.48
N VAL A 14 -3.04 0.77 5.95
CA VAL A 14 -2.67 0.91 7.37
C VAL A 14 -2.52 2.40 7.76
N PRO A 15 -2.04 2.80 8.96
CA PRO A 15 -1.90 4.21 9.28
C PRO A 15 -1.01 4.95 8.27
N PHE A 16 -1.43 6.14 7.85
CA PHE A 16 -0.71 6.91 6.81
C PHE A 16 0.75 7.23 7.18
N CYS A 17 1.07 7.30 8.48
CA CYS A 17 2.41 7.55 9.02
C CYS A 17 3.18 6.26 9.36
N HIS A 18 2.70 5.09 8.95
CA HIS A 18 3.43 3.84 9.08
C HIS A 18 4.67 3.81 8.18
N ALA A 19 5.60 2.87 8.41
CA ALA A 19 6.94 2.92 7.84
C ALA A 19 6.98 3.02 6.30
N THR A 20 6.19 2.21 5.59
CA THR A 20 6.19 2.16 4.13
C THR A 20 5.70 3.45 3.46
N PRO A 21 4.52 4.02 3.82
CA PRO A 21 4.10 5.31 3.27
C PRO A 21 5.00 6.45 3.77
N ALA A 22 5.45 6.41 5.02
CA ALA A 22 6.34 7.42 5.59
C ALA A 22 7.69 7.48 4.87
N ALA A 23 8.24 6.35 4.44
CA ALA A 23 9.53 6.28 3.73
C ALA A 23 9.53 7.07 2.40
N THR A 24 8.36 7.43 1.87
CA THR A 24 8.28 8.28 0.67
C THR A 24 8.72 9.72 0.93
N VAL A 25 8.61 10.22 2.17
CA VAL A 25 8.79 11.67 2.47
C VAL A 25 9.34 12.02 3.86
N ALA A 26 9.33 11.12 4.83
CA ALA A 26 9.71 11.39 6.21
C ALA A 26 11.10 10.83 6.56
N HIS A 27 11.80 11.54 7.43
CA HIS A 27 13.14 11.22 7.91
C HIS A 27 13.18 11.34 9.44
N VAL A 28 13.20 10.20 10.12
CA VAL A 28 13.27 10.10 11.58
C VAL A 28 14.23 8.98 11.97
N PRO A 29 14.88 9.04 13.14
CA PRO A 29 15.79 7.97 13.58
C PRO A 29 15.02 6.70 14.00
N SER A 30 13.73 6.81 14.34
CA SER A 30 12.88 5.69 14.69
C SER A 30 11.52 5.76 14.01
N ARG A 31 11.08 4.64 13.42
CA ARG A 31 9.74 4.50 12.84
C ARG A 31 8.59 4.62 13.86
N GLY A 32 8.90 4.56 15.16
CA GLY A 32 7.92 4.74 16.23
C GLY A 32 7.59 6.20 16.55
N GLU A 33 8.25 7.17 15.91
CA GLU A 33 8.00 8.59 16.11
C GLU A 33 6.79 9.08 15.29
N TYR A 34 5.63 8.43 15.44
CA TYR A 34 4.47 8.65 14.57
C TYR A 34 3.99 10.09 14.49
N HIS A 35 4.00 10.84 15.60
CA HIS A 35 3.62 12.25 15.59
C HIS A 35 4.58 13.09 14.74
N THR A 36 5.88 12.89 14.88
CA THR A 36 6.90 13.60 14.09
C THR A 36 6.82 13.19 12.62
N ILE A 37 6.59 11.90 12.32
CA ILE A 37 6.37 11.42 10.96
C ILE A 37 5.13 12.10 10.36
N ALA A 38 4.00 12.08 11.07
CA ALA A 38 2.76 12.70 10.64
C ALA A 38 2.94 14.20 10.34
N GLU A 39 3.63 14.93 11.23
CA GLU A 39 3.94 16.34 11.02
C GLU A 39 4.81 16.56 9.78
N GLN A 40 5.85 15.74 9.55
CA GLN A 40 6.66 15.84 8.33
C GLN A 40 5.82 15.58 7.07
N MET A 41 4.99 14.54 7.08
CA MET A 41 4.12 14.20 5.96
C MET A 41 3.11 15.31 5.65
N ILE A 42 2.52 15.93 6.67
CA ILE A 42 1.46 16.93 6.52
C ILE A 42 2.03 18.33 6.21
N TYR A 43 3.06 18.77 6.94
CA TYR A 43 3.56 20.15 6.90
C TYR A 43 4.77 20.35 5.99
N GLN A 44 5.57 19.31 5.75
CA GLN A 44 6.89 19.45 5.11
C GLN A 44 6.99 18.74 3.77
N SER A 45 6.16 17.72 3.54
CA SER A 45 6.19 16.95 2.29
C SER A 45 5.67 17.73 1.08
N ASN A 46 6.03 17.25 -0.11
CA ASN A 46 5.52 17.74 -1.38
C ASN A 46 4.41 16.86 -1.97
N LEU A 47 3.81 15.98 -1.15
CA LEU A 47 2.72 15.11 -1.58
C LEU A 47 1.52 15.93 -2.06
N THR A 48 0.96 15.57 -3.20
CA THR A 48 -0.35 16.01 -3.68
C THR A 48 -1.45 15.14 -3.09
N VAL A 49 -1.20 13.84 -2.90
CA VAL A 49 -2.15 12.89 -2.29
C VAL A 49 -1.51 12.17 -1.10
N LEU A 50 -2.25 12.10 0.00
CA LEU A 50 -1.90 11.30 1.17
C LEU A 50 -3.16 10.56 1.64
N PHE A 51 -3.27 9.26 1.43
CA PHE A 51 -4.40 8.44 1.90
C PHE A 51 -3.96 7.29 2.80
N GLY A 52 -4.69 7.08 3.90
CA GLY A 52 -4.45 5.95 4.79
C GLY A 52 -5.42 5.89 5.97
N GLY A 53 -5.25 4.89 6.82
CA GLY A 53 -5.89 4.84 8.14
C GLY A 53 -5.16 5.71 9.17
N GLY A 54 -5.38 5.44 10.45
CA GLY A 54 -4.74 6.21 11.54
C GLY A 54 -5.68 7.19 12.24
N HIS A 55 -7.00 7.07 12.03
CA HIS A 55 -7.96 8.05 12.54
C HIS A 55 -8.17 7.88 14.06
N PRO A 56 -7.99 8.94 14.87
CA PRO A 56 -8.06 8.80 16.33
C PRO A 56 -9.50 8.57 16.83
N GLU A 57 -10.47 9.19 16.16
CA GLU A 57 -11.88 9.18 16.56
C GLU A 57 -12.71 7.99 16.03
N TYR A 58 -12.09 7.01 15.35
CA TYR A 58 -12.75 5.78 14.90
C TYR A 58 -12.10 4.54 15.52
N ASP A 59 -12.80 3.42 15.55
CA ASP A 59 -12.23 2.09 15.77
C ASP A 59 -11.99 1.35 14.44
N ASN A 60 -11.56 0.09 14.48
CA ASN A 60 -11.35 -0.73 13.27
C ASN A 60 -12.64 -1.34 12.70
N ASN A 61 -13.80 -1.11 13.32
CA ASN A 61 -15.12 -1.46 12.76
C ASN A 61 -15.72 -0.31 11.95
N GLY A 62 -14.99 0.82 11.82
CA GLY A 62 -15.51 2.03 11.18
C GLY A 62 -16.51 2.78 12.05
N CYS A 63 -16.57 2.50 13.36
CA CYS A 63 -17.48 3.17 14.27
C CYS A 63 -16.82 4.42 14.87
N TYR A 64 -17.50 5.55 14.75
CA TYR A 64 -17.10 6.78 15.41
C TYR A 64 -17.21 6.62 16.92
N ARG A 65 -16.11 6.89 17.63
CA ARG A 65 -15.99 6.74 19.09
C ARG A 65 -15.71 8.06 19.82
N GLY A 66 -15.63 9.17 19.08
CA GLY A 66 -15.26 10.49 19.61
C GLY A 66 -13.80 10.60 20.05
N VAL A 67 -13.46 11.76 20.60
CA VAL A 67 -12.15 12.03 21.19
C VAL A 67 -11.98 11.21 22.47
N LYS A 68 -10.95 10.36 22.50
CA LYS A 68 -10.56 9.56 23.66
C LYS A 68 -9.09 9.82 23.98
N ASP A 69 -8.77 9.89 25.28
CA ASP A 69 -7.38 10.09 25.72
C ASP A 69 -6.46 8.99 25.16
N GLY A 70 -5.33 9.40 24.58
CA GLY A 70 -4.33 8.52 23.97
C GLY A 70 -4.75 7.87 22.65
N ALA A 71 -5.89 8.25 22.06
CA ALA A 71 -6.32 7.73 20.76
C ALA A 71 -5.61 8.38 19.57
N ASP A 72 -4.84 9.45 19.80
CA ASP A 72 -4.08 10.24 18.83
C ASP A 72 -2.73 9.62 18.44
N GLU A 73 -2.55 8.31 18.60
CA GLU A 73 -1.29 7.58 18.33
C GLU A 73 -0.63 7.96 16.99
N PHE A 74 -1.42 8.05 15.92
CA PHE A 74 -0.92 8.26 14.56
C PHE A 74 -0.95 9.72 14.09
N ILE A 75 -1.77 10.57 14.73
CA ILE A 75 -1.92 11.98 14.38
C ILE A 75 -2.38 12.76 15.62
N PRO A 76 -1.64 13.79 16.05
CA PRO A 76 -2.08 14.64 17.17
C PRO A 76 -3.45 15.28 16.89
N PHE A 77 -4.32 15.36 17.91
CA PHE A 77 -5.63 16.01 17.77
C PHE A 77 -5.53 17.46 17.28
N THR A 78 -4.46 18.18 17.64
CA THR A 78 -4.20 19.55 17.16
C THR A 78 -3.94 19.61 15.67
N VAL A 79 -3.25 18.61 15.11
CA VAL A 79 -2.98 18.51 13.67
C VAL A 79 -4.25 18.10 12.92
N LEU A 80 -5.03 17.15 13.46
CA LEU A 80 -6.34 16.79 12.91
C LEU A 80 -7.27 18.00 12.85
N GLN A 81 -7.33 18.80 13.93
CA GLN A 81 -8.12 20.03 13.95
C GLN A 81 -7.61 21.06 12.92
N ALA A 82 -6.28 21.21 12.79
CA ALA A 82 -5.71 22.11 11.80
C ALA A 82 -6.02 21.71 10.35
N LEU A 83 -6.17 20.42 10.06
CA LEU A 83 -6.63 19.91 8.76
C LEU A 83 -8.11 20.26 8.51
N ARG A 84 -8.98 20.01 9.49
CA ARG A 84 -10.41 20.34 9.42
C ARG A 84 -10.66 21.85 9.27
N ASP A 85 -9.85 22.67 9.94
CA ASP A 85 -9.94 24.14 9.88
C ASP A 85 -9.19 24.74 8.68
N GLU A 86 -8.55 23.92 7.84
CA GLU A 86 -7.73 24.36 6.70
C GLU A 86 -6.56 25.30 7.09
N THR A 87 -6.07 25.18 8.32
CA THR A 87 -5.01 26.05 8.89
C THR A 87 -3.61 25.46 8.83
N THR A 88 -3.42 24.32 8.16
CA THR A 88 -2.09 23.71 8.01
C THR A 88 -1.10 24.57 7.20
N GLY A 89 -1.59 25.52 6.41
CA GLY A 89 -0.78 26.34 5.50
C GLY A 89 -0.26 25.56 4.29
N ARG A 90 -0.76 24.35 4.05
CA ARG A 90 -0.30 23.45 2.96
C ARG A 90 -1.34 23.22 1.86
N GLY A 91 -2.53 23.80 1.99
CA GLY A 91 -3.59 23.71 0.98
C GLY A 91 -4.23 22.32 0.88
N TRP A 92 -4.26 21.57 1.98
CA TRP A 92 -4.95 20.28 2.01
C TRP A 92 -6.46 20.47 1.94
N THR A 93 -7.09 19.88 0.93
CA THR A 93 -8.48 19.44 1.00
C THR A 93 -8.52 18.19 1.88
N PHE A 94 -9.12 18.30 3.06
CA PHE A 94 -9.21 17.19 4.01
C PHE A 94 -10.52 16.40 3.81
N ILE A 95 -10.41 15.08 3.68
CA ILE A 95 -11.56 14.17 3.58
C ILE A 95 -11.43 13.05 4.63
N GLU A 96 -12.51 12.75 5.33
CA GLU A 96 -12.51 11.76 6.42
C GLU A 96 -13.80 10.91 6.48
N HIS A 97 -14.68 11.07 5.49
CA HIS A 97 -15.91 10.31 5.37
C HIS A 97 -15.90 9.45 4.10
N PHE A 98 -16.41 8.23 4.22
CA PHE A 98 -16.46 7.25 3.13
C PHE A 98 -17.02 7.83 1.82
N GLN A 99 -18.10 8.61 1.90
CA GLN A 99 -18.74 9.23 0.73
C GLN A 99 -17.78 10.17 -0.03
N GLN A 100 -16.91 10.91 0.66
CA GLN A 100 -15.97 11.83 0.00
C GLN A 100 -14.94 11.07 -0.84
N PHE A 101 -14.49 9.90 -0.37
CA PHE A 101 -13.64 9.01 -1.17
C PHE A 101 -14.39 8.47 -2.40
N GLN A 102 -15.67 8.14 -2.27
CA GLN A 102 -16.51 7.72 -3.39
C GLN A 102 -16.69 8.82 -4.44
N GLU A 103 -16.94 10.05 -3.98
CA GLU A 103 -17.06 11.23 -4.85
C GLU A 103 -15.75 11.49 -5.60
N LEU A 104 -14.62 11.40 -4.92
CA LEU A 104 -13.31 11.60 -5.54
C LEU A 104 -12.94 10.49 -6.54
N ALA A 105 -13.28 9.23 -6.24
CA ALA A 105 -13.03 8.08 -7.12
C ALA A 105 -13.95 8.03 -8.36
N SER A 106 -15.14 8.64 -8.28
CA SER A 106 -16.10 8.66 -9.40
C SER A 106 -16.06 9.94 -10.23
N GLY A 107 -15.43 10.99 -9.70
CA GLY A 107 -15.34 12.30 -10.36
C GLY A 107 -14.00 12.57 -11.05
N SER A 108 -13.93 13.74 -11.68
CA SER A 108 -12.70 14.35 -12.17
C SER A 108 -12.47 15.62 -11.35
N PRO A 109 -11.63 15.57 -10.29
CA PRO A 109 -11.37 16.73 -9.45
C PRO A 109 -10.72 17.86 -10.26
N ALA A 110 -10.82 19.09 -9.75
CA ALA A 110 -10.12 20.21 -10.37
C ALA A 110 -8.60 19.96 -10.41
N SER A 111 -7.95 20.39 -11.49
CA SER A 111 -6.50 20.53 -11.53
C SER A 111 -6.05 21.44 -10.38
N GLU A 112 -4.92 21.12 -9.74
CA GLU A 112 -4.28 21.87 -8.64
C GLU A 112 -4.77 21.58 -7.21
N ILE A 113 -5.65 20.59 -6.97
CA ILE A 113 -6.00 20.22 -5.59
C ILE A 113 -4.93 19.33 -4.94
N ARG A 114 -4.76 19.51 -3.64
CA ARG A 114 -3.93 18.64 -2.78
C ARG A 114 -4.83 18.02 -1.72
N VAL A 115 -4.84 16.70 -1.58
CA VAL A 115 -5.85 15.97 -0.80
C VAL A 115 -5.22 15.08 0.27
N PHE A 116 -5.62 15.28 1.52
CA PHE A 116 -5.35 14.32 2.60
C PHE A 116 -6.67 13.64 2.95
N GLY A 117 -6.75 12.36 2.65
CA GLY A 117 -7.83 11.48 3.04
C GLY A 117 -7.45 10.58 4.20
N LEU A 118 -8.08 10.78 5.35
CA LEU A 118 -7.93 9.92 6.52
C LEU A 118 -9.14 8.98 6.61
N ALA A 119 -8.94 7.71 6.23
CA ALA A 119 -10.02 6.73 6.23
C ALA A 119 -10.62 6.59 7.64
N PRO A 120 -11.94 6.35 7.79
CA PRO A 120 -12.63 6.29 9.08
C PRO A 120 -12.33 4.99 9.85
N CYS A 121 -11.05 4.62 9.99
CA CYS A 121 -10.55 3.47 10.75
C CYS A 121 -9.40 3.89 11.67
N HIS A 122 -9.26 3.20 12.80
CA HIS A 122 -8.14 3.46 13.70
C HIS A 122 -6.79 3.05 13.12
N SER A 123 -6.68 1.81 12.67
CA SER A 123 -5.40 1.22 12.26
C SER A 123 -5.45 0.71 10.82
N THR A 124 -6.45 -0.09 10.46
CA THR A 124 -6.51 -0.74 9.13
C THR A 124 -7.88 -0.61 8.50
N LEU A 125 -7.97 -0.57 7.18
CA LEU A 125 -9.25 -0.54 6.45
C LEU A 125 -10.14 -1.73 6.83
N GLN A 126 -9.67 -2.97 6.64
CA GLN A 126 -10.49 -4.17 6.85
C GLN A 126 -9.86 -5.23 7.77
N TYR A 127 -8.53 -5.37 7.83
CA TYR A 127 -7.86 -6.39 8.66
C TYR A 127 -8.28 -6.39 10.14
N GLY A 128 -8.23 -5.24 10.80
CA GLY A 128 -8.45 -5.07 12.23
C GLY A 128 -9.92 -5.09 12.67
N ARG A 129 -10.87 -5.22 11.73
CA ARG A 129 -12.31 -5.29 12.05
C ARG A 129 -12.62 -6.54 12.87
N GLU A 130 -13.62 -6.45 13.74
CA GLU A 130 -14.06 -7.58 14.56
C GLU A 130 -14.62 -8.74 13.72
N GLY A 131 -14.64 -9.94 14.30
CA GLY A 131 -15.17 -11.14 13.66
C GLY A 131 -14.15 -11.88 12.78
N LYS A 132 -14.66 -12.81 11.96
CA LYS A 132 -13.84 -13.71 11.13
C LYS A 132 -13.48 -13.09 9.78
N GLY A 133 -12.46 -13.63 9.12
CA GLY A 133 -12.15 -13.26 7.74
C GLY A 133 -13.07 -13.94 6.74
N MET A 134 -12.81 -13.65 5.47
CA MET A 134 -13.61 -14.04 4.30
C MET A 134 -15.08 -13.60 4.36
N GLY A 135 -15.36 -12.39 4.84
CA GLY A 135 -16.70 -11.84 4.98
C GLY A 135 -16.85 -10.79 6.09
N ASN A 136 -18.06 -10.24 6.25
CA ASN A 136 -18.36 -9.18 7.24
C ASN A 136 -17.41 -7.96 7.11
N LEU A 137 -17.16 -7.51 5.88
CA LEU A 137 -16.42 -6.27 5.64
C LEU A 137 -17.20 -5.09 6.21
N ASN A 138 -16.49 -4.08 6.71
CA ASN A 138 -17.10 -2.82 7.12
C ASN A 138 -17.67 -2.13 5.86
N PRO A 139 -19.00 -1.92 5.76
CA PRO A 139 -19.63 -1.48 4.52
C PRO A 139 -19.38 0.01 4.20
N ASN A 140 -19.05 0.82 5.20
CA ASN A 140 -18.79 2.26 5.07
C ASN A 140 -17.30 2.58 5.24
N MET A 141 -16.43 1.69 4.77
CA MET A 141 -14.98 1.86 4.80
C MET A 141 -14.46 1.85 3.37
N PRO A 142 -13.60 2.79 2.96
CA PRO A 142 -12.94 2.69 1.67
C PRO A 142 -12.07 1.44 1.64
N ASP A 143 -12.10 0.71 0.54
CA ASP A 143 -11.13 -0.35 0.26
C ASP A 143 -9.92 0.23 -0.48
N LEU A 144 -8.83 -0.53 -0.58
CA LEU A 144 -7.59 -0.01 -1.17
C LEU A 144 -7.76 0.36 -2.64
N ALA A 145 -8.62 -0.37 -3.37
CA ALA A 145 -8.96 -0.06 -4.75
C ALA A 145 -9.65 1.31 -4.88
N LEU A 146 -10.63 1.62 -4.02
CA LEU A 146 -11.30 2.92 -4.01
C LEU A 146 -10.31 4.06 -3.70
N LEU A 147 -9.44 3.88 -2.70
CA LEU A 147 -8.41 4.87 -2.37
C LEU A 147 -7.45 5.09 -3.55
N THR A 148 -7.07 4.02 -4.24
CA THR A 148 -6.18 4.06 -5.40
C THR A 148 -6.79 4.82 -6.56
N THR A 149 -8.04 4.51 -6.93
CA THR A 149 -8.75 5.24 -8.00
C THR A 149 -8.93 6.72 -7.65
N ALA A 150 -9.30 7.03 -6.41
CA ALA A 150 -9.39 8.42 -5.95
C ALA A 150 -8.05 9.16 -6.05
N ALA A 151 -6.95 8.50 -5.69
CA ALA A 151 -5.61 9.09 -5.78
C ALA A 151 -5.22 9.35 -7.23
N LEU A 152 -5.45 8.39 -8.13
CA LEU A 152 -5.17 8.52 -9.55
C LEU A 152 -6.00 9.63 -10.20
N ASN A 153 -7.28 9.78 -9.84
CA ASN A 153 -8.11 10.88 -10.34
C ASN A 153 -7.56 12.26 -9.98
N VAL A 154 -6.93 12.41 -8.81
CA VAL A 154 -6.26 13.67 -8.40
C VAL A 154 -4.93 13.83 -9.13
N LEU A 155 -4.06 12.82 -9.05
CA LEU A 155 -2.70 12.89 -9.58
C LEU A 155 -2.67 12.99 -11.11
N GLY A 156 -3.62 12.35 -11.79
CA GLY A 156 -3.77 12.36 -13.23
C GLY A 156 -4.18 13.70 -13.83
N GLN A 157 -4.51 14.70 -13.00
CA GLN A 157 -4.74 16.07 -13.48
C GLN A 157 -3.43 16.81 -13.80
N ASP A 158 -2.29 16.29 -13.34
CA ASP A 158 -0.99 16.91 -13.60
C ASP A 158 -0.45 16.51 -14.99
N ALA A 159 -0.30 17.49 -15.86
CA ALA A 159 0.18 17.29 -17.23
C ALA A 159 1.65 16.83 -17.29
N ASP A 160 2.45 17.11 -16.26
CA ASP A 160 3.82 16.61 -16.16
C ASP A 160 3.84 15.12 -15.74
N GLY A 161 2.70 14.55 -15.33
CA GLY A 161 2.52 13.19 -14.85
C GLY A 161 2.71 13.07 -13.34
N PHE A 162 2.79 11.83 -12.84
CA PHE A 162 2.77 11.58 -11.39
C PHE A 162 3.73 10.46 -10.94
N TYR A 163 3.96 10.43 -9.62
CA TYR A 163 4.46 9.28 -8.87
C TYR A 163 3.42 8.89 -7.84
N LEU A 164 3.12 7.60 -7.74
CA LEU A 164 2.19 7.06 -6.74
C LEU A 164 2.76 5.79 -6.12
N MET A 165 2.77 5.73 -4.79
CA MET A 165 3.00 4.51 -4.01
C MET A 165 1.66 4.04 -3.42
N VAL A 166 1.33 2.76 -3.61
CA VAL A 166 0.12 2.12 -3.06
C VAL A 166 0.54 0.89 -2.24
N GLU A 167 0.12 0.82 -0.99
CA GLU A 167 0.50 -0.24 -0.05
C GLU A 167 -0.70 -1.02 0.48
N GLY A 168 -0.69 -2.35 0.28
CA GLY A 168 -1.54 -3.29 1.03
C GLY A 168 -0.90 -3.68 2.36
N GLY A 169 -0.71 -2.72 3.27
CA GLY A 169 0.16 -2.90 4.45
C GLY A 169 -0.33 -3.95 5.46
N ALA A 170 -1.63 -4.21 5.54
CA ALA A 170 -2.15 -5.17 6.52
C ALA A 170 -1.99 -6.64 6.10
N VAL A 171 -1.47 -6.93 4.89
CA VAL A 171 -0.99 -8.27 4.52
C VAL A 171 0.08 -8.75 5.50
N ASP A 172 1.05 -7.89 5.82
CA ASP A 172 2.11 -8.18 6.79
C ASP A 172 1.53 -8.43 8.19
N TRP A 173 0.60 -7.58 8.64
CA TRP A 173 -0.01 -7.69 9.96
C TRP A 173 -0.81 -8.98 10.11
N ALA A 174 -1.49 -9.41 9.04
CA ALA A 174 -2.20 -10.68 8.99
C ALA A 174 -1.24 -11.88 9.06
N ASN A 175 -0.06 -11.79 8.45
CA ASN A 175 0.98 -12.81 8.55
C ASN A 175 1.59 -12.90 9.94
N HIS A 176 1.91 -11.76 10.57
CA HIS A 176 2.29 -11.71 11.98
C HIS A 176 1.23 -12.35 12.88
N GLY A 177 -0.06 -12.12 12.59
CA GLY A 177 -1.18 -12.72 13.31
C GLY A 177 -1.47 -14.20 12.97
N ARG A 178 -0.72 -14.81 12.05
CA ARG A 178 -1.00 -16.16 11.47
C ARG A 178 -2.44 -16.34 11.01
N ASN A 179 -3.01 -15.26 10.48
CA ASN A 179 -4.41 -15.20 10.10
C ASN A 179 -4.56 -15.40 8.59
N LEU A 180 -4.60 -16.67 8.17
CA LEU A 180 -4.69 -17.05 6.75
C LEU A 180 -5.92 -16.43 6.06
N GLU A 181 -7.07 -16.38 6.72
CA GLU A 181 -8.30 -15.81 6.16
C GLU A 181 -8.12 -14.32 5.85
N ARG A 182 -7.65 -13.54 6.84
CA ARG A 182 -7.46 -12.10 6.65
C ARG A 182 -6.30 -11.78 5.73
N MET A 183 -5.23 -12.56 5.76
CA MET A 183 -4.12 -12.39 4.82
C MET A 183 -4.59 -12.58 3.36
N ILE A 184 -5.44 -13.59 3.09
CA ILE A 184 -6.05 -13.76 1.77
C ILE A 184 -6.93 -12.57 1.41
N GLU A 185 -7.75 -12.07 2.33
CA GLU A 185 -8.57 -10.87 2.07
C GLU A 185 -7.74 -9.64 1.72
N GLU A 186 -6.67 -9.36 2.46
CA GLU A 186 -5.79 -8.21 2.20
C GLU A 186 -5.04 -8.36 0.87
N PHE A 187 -4.61 -9.58 0.49
CA PHE A 187 -4.07 -9.83 -0.85
C PHE A 187 -5.13 -9.66 -1.95
N VAL A 188 -6.39 -10.04 -1.69
CA VAL A 188 -7.49 -9.81 -2.64
C VAL A 188 -7.73 -8.31 -2.81
N ASP A 189 -7.68 -7.52 -1.74
CA ASP A 189 -7.83 -6.06 -1.80
C ASP A 189 -6.66 -5.40 -2.53
N PHE A 190 -5.42 -5.81 -2.24
CA PHE A 190 -4.24 -5.36 -2.97
C PHE A 190 -4.32 -5.68 -4.47
N ASN A 191 -4.73 -6.90 -4.83
CA ASN A 191 -4.90 -7.27 -6.24
C ASN A 191 -5.99 -6.44 -6.94
N ARG A 192 -7.07 -6.07 -6.23
CA ARG A 192 -8.08 -5.14 -6.77
C ARG A 192 -7.51 -3.74 -6.95
N ALA A 193 -6.64 -3.28 -6.06
CA ALA A 193 -5.96 -2.00 -6.23
C ALA A 193 -5.01 -2.00 -7.44
N VAL A 194 -4.26 -3.09 -7.65
CA VAL A 194 -3.46 -3.29 -8.87
C VAL A 194 -4.35 -3.25 -10.12
N GLN A 195 -5.48 -3.98 -10.11
CA GLN A 195 -6.45 -3.94 -11.22
C GLN A 195 -6.98 -2.52 -11.45
N ALA A 196 -7.31 -1.77 -10.39
CA ALA A 196 -7.77 -0.40 -10.50
C ALA A 196 -6.74 0.53 -11.14
N VAL A 197 -5.43 0.32 -10.90
CA VAL A 197 -4.36 1.04 -11.62
C VAL A 197 -4.41 0.74 -13.11
N PHE A 198 -4.48 -0.54 -13.50
CA PHE A 198 -4.56 -0.91 -14.91
C PHE A 198 -5.81 -0.36 -15.59
N ASP A 199 -6.98 -0.53 -14.97
CA ASP A 199 -8.26 -0.04 -15.50
C ASP A 199 -8.23 1.48 -15.68
N TRP A 200 -7.67 2.21 -14.72
CA TRP A 200 -7.55 3.66 -14.79
C TRP A 200 -6.58 4.09 -15.90
N LEU A 201 -5.41 3.48 -16.00
CA LEU A 201 -4.42 3.80 -17.03
C LEU A 201 -4.91 3.49 -18.44
N GLU A 202 -5.62 2.37 -18.63
CA GLU A 202 -6.25 2.02 -19.90
C GLU A 202 -7.35 3.02 -20.28
N ALA A 203 -8.18 3.43 -19.32
CA ALA A 203 -9.25 4.40 -19.56
C ALA A 203 -8.73 5.81 -19.91
N HIS A 204 -7.47 6.12 -19.59
CA HIS A 204 -6.83 7.41 -19.86
C HIS A 204 -5.74 7.34 -20.94
N ASP A 205 -5.62 6.21 -21.65
CA ASP A 205 -4.58 5.98 -22.67
C ASP A 205 -3.13 6.17 -22.14
N GLN A 206 -2.88 5.94 -20.85
CA GLN A 206 -1.58 6.14 -20.17
C GLN A 206 -0.82 4.84 -19.86
N LEU A 207 -1.39 3.67 -20.18
CA LEU A 207 -0.78 2.38 -19.84
C LEU A 207 0.62 2.20 -20.43
N ASP A 208 0.82 2.60 -21.69
CA ASP A 208 2.11 2.44 -22.38
C ASP A 208 3.14 3.52 -22.00
N GLU A 209 2.71 4.58 -21.30
CA GLU A 209 3.55 5.68 -20.83
C GLU A 209 3.94 5.54 -19.34
N THR A 210 3.40 4.53 -18.65
CA THR A 210 3.54 4.38 -17.20
C THR A 210 4.41 3.19 -16.83
N LEU A 211 5.46 3.43 -16.03
CA LEU A 211 6.17 2.35 -15.34
C LEU A 211 5.37 1.89 -14.12
N ILE A 212 4.94 0.63 -14.14
CA ILE A 212 4.24 -0.03 -13.03
C ILE A 212 5.20 -1.05 -12.42
N ILE A 213 5.38 -0.98 -11.10
CA ILE A 213 6.17 -1.95 -10.33
C ILE A 213 5.27 -2.54 -9.23
N VAL A 214 5.25 -3.87 -9.12
CA VAL A 214 4.57 -4.61 -8.05
C VAL A 214 5.61 -5.49 -7.36
N THR A 215 5.81 -5.29 -6.07
CA THR A 215 6.74 -6.05 -5.24
C THR A 215 6.29 -6.04 -3.79
N SER A 216 7.02 -6.77 -2.94
CA SER A 216 6.96 -6.67 -1.48
C SER A 216 8.27 -6.11 -0.94
N ASP A 217 8.22 -5.55 0.25
CA ASP A 217 9.36 -5.14 1.07
C ASP A 217 10.12 -6.33 1.66
N HIS A 218 9.41 -7.38 2.09
CA HIS A 218 9.97 -8.64 2.60
C HIS A 218 8.92 -9.76 2.69
N GLU A 219 9.36 -11.02 2.69
CA GLU A 219 8.47 -12.14 3.01
C GLU A 219 8.08 -12.12 4.49
N CYS A 220 6.84 -12.48 4.81
CA CYS A 220 6.35 -12.62 6.18
C CYS A 220 5.44 -13.85 6.30
N GLY A 221 5.63 -14.63 7.37
CA GLY A 221 4.76 -15.75 7.72
C GLY A 221 5.23 -17.13 7.26
N GLN A 222 6.18 -17.22 6.34
CA GLN A 222 6.75 -18.46 5.81
C GLN A 222 5.67 -19.47 5.42
N ILE A 223 4.82 -19.12 4.45
CA ILE A 223 3.64 -19.92 4.13
C ILE A 223 3.99 -21.13 3.25
N TRP A 224 3.61 -22.31 3.73
CA TRP A 224 3.75 -23.57 3.00
C TRP A 224 2.49 -24.44 3.15
N GLY A 225 2.45 -25.53 2.40
CA GLY A 225 1.46 -26.59 2.56
C GLY A 225 1.53 -27.24 3.96
N PRO A 226 0.44 -27.87 4.41
CA PRO A 226 0.33 -28.38 5.78
C PRO A 226 1.33 -29.46 6.13
N ASN A 227 1.94 -30.12 5.14
CA ASN A 227 2.93 -31.18 5.35
C ASN A 227 4.38 -30.67 5.27
N ALA A 228 4.62 -29.36 5.12
CA ALA A 228 5.98 -28.83 5.15
C ALA A 228 6.59 -28.95 6.55
N GLY A 229 7.92 -29.06 6.63
CA GLY A 229 8.65 -29.05 7.90
C GLY A 229 9.87 -29.97 7.92
N PRO A 230 10.83 -29.70 8.82
CA PRO A 230 12.10 -30.45 8.88
C PRO A 230 11.91 -31.93 9.25
N ASP A 231 10.82 -32.27 9.93
CA ASP A 231 10.48 -33.63 10.36
C ASP A 231 9.51 -34.34 9.39
N SER A 232 9.21 -33.73 8.25
CA SER A 232 8.32 -34.29 7.23
C SER A 232 9.10 -34.99 6.11
N GLU A 233 8.50 -36.01 5.50
CA GLU A 233 8.99 -36.58 4.23
C GLU A 233 8.98 -35.55 3.08
N THR A 234 8.22 -34.46 3.23
CA THR A 234 8.14 -33.35 2.28
C THR A 234 8.53 -32.03 2.96
N PRO A 235 9.84 -31.72 3.11
CA PRO A 235 10.28 -30.49 3.77
C PRO A 235 9.76 -29.21 3.12
N PHE A 236 9.52 -29.26 1.80
CA PHE A 236 8.95 -28.18 1.00
C PHE A 236 7.62 -28.67 0.38
N ASP A 237 6.53 -28.57 1.15
CA ASP A 237 5.18 -28.86 0.65
C ASP A 237 4.56 -27.56 0.14
N LEU A 238 4.13 -27.52 -1.12
CA LEU A 238 3.49 -26.32 -1.68
C LEU A 238 2.05 -26.16 -1.16
N PRO A 239 1.57 -24.92 -0.94
CA PRO A 239 0.15 -24.66 -0.70
C PRO A 239 -0.74 -25.26 -1.79
N ARG A 240 -1.88 -25.87 -1.42
CA ARG A 240 -2.79 -26.52 -2.39
C ARG A 240 -4.05 -25.69 -2.60
N ASN A 241 -4.31 -25.33 -3.85
CA ASN A 241 -5.56 -24.67 -4.25
C ASN A 241 -6.74 -25.66 -4.20
N ARG A 242 -7.77 -25.33 -3.41
CA ARG A 242 -8.98 -26.17 -3.25
C ARG A 242 -10.14 -25.77 -4.16
N GLY A 243 -9.91 -24.82 -5.06
CA GLY A 243 -10.89 -24.27 -5.98
C GLY A 243 -11.63 -23.05 -5.43
N LYS A 244 -12.40 -22.40 -6.31
CA LYS A 244 -13.10 -21.14 -6.02
C LYS A 244 -14.00 -21.26 -4.78
N GLY A 245 -13.89 -20.26 -3.90
CA GLY A 245 -14.71 -20.15 -2.68
C GLY A 245 -14.27 -21.03 -1.51
N LYS A 246 -13.09 -21.67 -1.59
CA LYS A 246 -12.52 -22.47 -0.50
C LYS A 246 -11.14 -21.95 -0.15
N LEU A 247 -10.82 -21.93 1.15
CA LEU A 247 -9.46 -21.65 1.62
C LEU A 247 -8.49 -22.70 1.06
N PRO A 248 -7.24 -22.30 0.72
CA PRO A 248 -6.20 -23.25 0.34
C PRO A 248 -5.78 -24.10 1.54
N ASP A 249 -5.18 -25.27 1.26
CA ASP A 249 -4.42 -25.98 2.29
C ASP A 249 -3.05 -25.29 2.41
N ALA A 250 -2.93 -24.43 3.42
CA ALA A 250 -1.74 -23.64 3.71
C ALA A 250 -1.59 -23.42 5.22
N LYS A 251 -0.36 -23.18 5.66
CA LYS A 251 -0.01 -22.96 7.07
C LYS A 251 1.14 -21.96 7.17
N HIS A 252 1.05 -21.07 8.16
CA HIS A 252 2.16 -20.22 8.60
C HIS A 252 3.20 -21.04 9.37
N PHE A 253 4.47 -20.88 9.01
CA PHE A 253 5.61 -21.46 9.74
C PHE A 253 6.43 -20.41 10.50
N SER A 254 6.13 -19.14 10.29
CA SER A 254 6.67 -17.99 11.02
C SER A 254 5.53 -17.07 11.46
N ASP A 255 5.74 -16.29 12.51
CA ASP A 255 4.96 -15.09 12.87
C ASP A 255 5.80 -13.81 12.70
N GLY A 256 6.91 -13.89 11.97
CA GLY A 256 7.76 -12.76 11.63
C GLY A 256 8.23 -12.80 10.19
N HIS A 257 8.99 -11.77 9.82
CA HIS A 257 9.59 -11.68 8.49
C HIS A 257 10.58 -12.82 8.26
N THR A 258 10.78 -13.19 7.00
CA THR A 258 11.87 -14.08 6.61
C THR A 258 12.73 -13.44 5.52
N ASN A 259 13.86 -14.08 5.23
CA ASN A 259 14.80 -13.63 4.21
C ASN A 259 14.60 -14.33 2.85
N VAL A 260 13.40 -14.89 2.60
CA VAL A 260 13.06 -15.47 1.31
C VAL A 260 12.92 -14.35 0.27
N LEU A 261 13.42 -14.59 -0.95
CA LEU A 261 13.25 -13.68 -2.07
C LEU A 261 11.76 -13.46 -2.36
N VAL A 262 11.38 -12.21 -2.59
CA VAL A 262 10.01 -11.84 -2.96
C VAL A 262 9.89 -11.56 -4.46
N PRO A 263 8.72 -11.80 -5.08
CA PRO A 263 8.52 -11.50 -6.49
C PRO A 263 8.56 -10.00 -6.78
N LEU A 264 9.25 -9.63 -7.87
CA LEU A 264 9.22 -8.31 -8.48
C LEU A 264 8.62 -8.44 -9.88
N TYR A 265 7.56 -7.68 -10.15
CA TYR A 265 6.97 -7.53 -11.47
C TYR A 265 7.12 -6.06 -11.90
N ALA A 266 7.52 -5.85 -13.16
CA ALA A 266 7.61 -4.52 -13.75
C ALA A 266 7.03 -4.53 -15.17
N LYS A 267 6.32 -3.46 -15.54
CA LYS A 267 5.80 -3.24 -16.89
C LYS A 267 5.90 -1.76 -17.24
N GLY A 268 6.15 -1.48 -18.51
CA GLY A 268 6.16 -0.12 -19.06
C GLY A 268 7.56 0.43 -19.29
N PRO A 269 7.67 1.72 -19.64
CA PRO A 269 8.94 2.35 -19.97
C PRO A 269 10.00 2.18 -18.87
N GLY A 270 11.18 1.66 -19.22
CA GLY A 270 12.31 1.48 -18.30
C GLY A 270 12.30 0.17 -17.52
N SER A 271 11.23 -0.64 -17.60
CA SER A 271 11.16 -1.96 -16.96
C SER A 271 12.29 -2.90 -17.39
N GLU A 272 12.77 -2.78 -18.64
CA GLU A 272 13.91 -3.55 -19.17
C GLU A 272 15.23 -3.27 -18.45
N GLN A 273 15.34 -2.17 -17.70
CA GLN A 273 16.54 -1.84 -16.95
C GLN A 273 16.81 -2.84 -15.81
N PHE A 274 15.77 -3.47 -15.26
CA PHE A 274 15.94 -4.55 -14.27
C PHE A 274 16.71 -5.74 -14.82
N GLU A 275 16.61 -6.01 -16.13
CA GLU A 275 17.35 -7.09 -16.79
C GLU A 275 18.86 -6.80 -16.87
N ALA A 276 19.23 -5.52 -16.89
CA ALA A 276 20.62 -5.09 -17.00
C ALA A 276 21.36 -5.08 -15.64
N ILE A 277 20.64 -5.16 -14.53
CA ILE A 277 21.15 -5.03 -13.16
C ILE A 277 20.87 -6.28 -12.30
N VAL A 278 20.64 -7.43 -12.95
CA VAL A 278 20.47 -8.72 -12.27
C VAL A 278 21.71 -9.07 -11.45
N ASP A 279 21.52 -9.25 -10.15
CA ASP A 279 22.57 -9.63 -9.19
C ASP A 279 22.88 -11.14 -9.22
N GLY A 280 21.87 -11.95 -9.55
CA GLY A 280 22.03 -13.40 -9.55
C GLY A 280 20.79 -14.15 -9.98
N THR A 281 20.81 -15.47 -9.74
CA THR A 281 19.71 -16.36 -10.07
C THR A 281 19.55 -17.41 -8.98
N ASP A 282 18.33 -17.56 -8.47
CA ASP A 282 17.88 -18.69 -7.67
C ASP A 282 17.15 -19.71 -8.58
N PRO A 283 17.82 -20.80 -8.98
CA PRO A 283 17.22 -21.81 -9.85
C PRO A 283 16.06 -22.55 -9.18
N ARG A 284 16.02 -22.63 -7.85
CA ARG A 284 14.91 -23.28 -7.12
C ARG A 284 13.67 -22.41 -7.14
N ALA A 285 13.86 -21.09 -7.02
CA ALA A 285 12.74 -20.16 -7.14
C ALA A 285 12.09 -20.26 -8.52
N ALA A 286 12.89 -20.42 -9.58
CA ALA A 286 12.39 -20.62 -10.93
C ALA A 286 11.57 -21.90 -11.10
N GLU A 287 12.09 -23.03 -10.60
CA GLU A 287 11.43 -24.33 -10.69
C GLU A 287 10.15 -24.40 -9.85
N ALA A 288 10.18 -23.90 -8.61
CA ALA A 288 9.11 -24.09 -7.65
C ALA A 288 7.92 -23.12 -7.84
N TRP A 289 8.18 -21.89 -8.29
CA TRP A 289 7.19 -20.81 -8.25
C TRP A 289 6.82 -20.23 -9.62
N GLY A 290 7.46 -20.68 -10.70
CA GLY A 290 7.18 -20.19 -12.05
C GLY A 290 7.72 -18.78 -12.34
N PHE A 291 8.67 -18.30 -11.53
CA PHE A 291 9.42 -17.06 -11.79
C PHE A 291 10.64 -17.31 -12.67
N CYS A 292 11.28 -16.25 -13.15
CA CYS A 292 12.54 -16.40 -13.90
C CYS A 292 13.73 -16.80 -13.01
N GLY A 293 13.58 -16.74 -11.68
CA GLY A 293 14.64 -17.02 -10.70
C GLY A 293 15.69 -15.93 -10.58
N ARG A 294 15.78 -15.00 -11.51
CA ARG A 294 16.69 -13.85 -11.44
C ARG A 294 16.22 -12.88 -10.36
N TYR A 295 17.18 -12.30 -9.65
CA TYR A 295 16.89 -11.31 -8.60
C TYR A 295 17.81 -10.10 -8.74
N VAL A 296 17.31 -8.98 -8.23
CA VAL A 296 17.98 -7.67 -8.09
C VAL A 296 17.92 -7.29 -6.61
N ASP A 297 18.71 -6.31 -6.19
CA ASP A 297 18.63 -5.75 -4.85
C ASP A 297 17.45 -4.78 -4.73
N ASN A 298 16.90 -4.56 -3.53
CA ASN A 298 15.79 -3.62 -3.37
C ASN A 298 16.20 -2.17 -3.67
N THR A 299 17.48 -1.83 -3.55
CA THR A 299 18.01 -0.51 -3.92
C THR A 299 17.99 -0.25 -5.43
N ASP A 300 17.96 -1.31 -6.25
CA ASP A 300 17.84 -1.20 -7.70
C ASP A 300 16.48 -0.65 -8.13
N VAL A 301 15.43 -0.92 -7.35
CA VAL A 301 14.08 -0.35 -7.59
C VAL A 301 14.14 1.17 -7.58
N PHE A 302 14.88 1.76 -6.64
CA PHE A 302 15.10 3.21 -6.60
C PHE A 302 15.89 3.70 -7.82
N ALA A 303 16.96 2.99 -8.21
CA ALA A 303 17.78 3.37 -9.35
C ALA A 303 16.97 3.44 -10.65
N VAL A 304 16.15 2.40 -10.91
CA VAL A 304 15.28 2.33 -12.09
C VAL A 304 14.19 3.41 -12.04
N MET A 305 13.48 3.55 -10.92
CA MET A 305 12.46 4.60 -10.77
C MET A 305 13.03 6.00 -11.00
N LYS A 306 14.22 6.28 -10.42
CA LYS A 306 14.90 7.56 -10.59
C LYS A 306 15.22 7.80 -12.07
N GLN A 307 15.82 6.82 -12.74
CA GLN A 307 16.17 6.94 -14.16
C GLN A 307 14.94 7.25 -15.01
N VAL A 308 13.83 6.53 -14.83
CA VAL A 308 12.58 6.77 -15.57
C VAL A 308 12.00 8.15 -15.30
N ILE A 309 11.95 8.57 -14.03
CA ILE A 309 11.43 9.90 -13.66
C ILE A 309 12.27 11.03 -14.26
N THR A 310 13.60 10.85 -14.36
CA THR A 310 14.52 11.89 -14.86
C THR A 310 14.80 11.82 -16.36
N ALA A 311 14.40 10.75 -17.06
CA ALA A 311 14.74 10.54 -18.47
C ALA A 311 14.14 11.58 -19.44
N GLY A 312 13.15 12.36 -18.98
CA GLY A 312 12.52 13.46 -19.73
C GLY A 312 12.97 14.87 -19.33
N GLN A 313 13.96 15.01 -18.42
CA GLN A 313 14.56 16.30 -18.04
C GLN A 313 15.79 16.61 -18.90
#